data_AF-A0A969FZ00-F1
#
_entry.id   AF-A0A969FZ00-F1
#
_cell.length_a   1.000
_cell.length_b   1.000
_cell.length_c   1.000
_cell.angle_alpha   90.00
_cell.angle_beta   90.00
_cell.angle_gamma   90.00
#
_symmetry.space_group_name_H-M   'P 1'
#
loop_
_entity.id
_entity.type
_entity.pdbx_description
1 polymer ?
#
loop_
_entity_poly.entity_id
_entity_poly.type
_entity_poly.pdbx_seq_one_letter_code
_entity_poly.pdbx_strand_id
1 'polypeptide(L)'
;MQKTSRSSWLSWLLLPVPPFLLVMIGFVLFVSTGRDDSHISYWPAYTLTHFGEIVNHSGESIEQSSSLLFVVILALVLHVSEATAPSLGPMVSVFFGILSILVTQRLVAVIVPRISLAAAFIISTSVYVIYWSFSGMETTLTAFTSGWLLLSFLAYLNRGYTPCGEYGSGSPPPAFCWCGPNPSWW
;
A
#
# COMPACT_ATOMS: atom_id res chain seq x y z
N MET A 1 -20.98 24.28 -19.30
CA MET A 1 -20.73 25.14 -18.11
C MET A 1 -19.86 24.36 -17.12
N GLN A 2 -18.55 24.65 -17.10
CA GLN A 2 -17.58 24.09 -16.16
C GLN A 2 -17.73 24.77 -14.79
N LYS A 3 -18.08 24.01 -13.76
CA LYS A 3 -18.09 24.47 -12.36
C LYS A 3 -17.23 23.54 -11.52
N THR A 4 -15.91 23.56 -11.75
CA THR A 4 -14.93 22.76 -10.99
C THR A 4 -13.71 23.61 -10.68
N SER A 5 -13.78 24.45 -9.66
CA SER A 5 -12.60 25.20 -9.19
C SER A 5 -12.50 25.27 -7.65
N ARG A 6 -13.63 25.31 -6.94
CA ARG A 6 -13.61 25.35 -5.46
C ARG A 6 -13.49 24.00 -4.75
N SER A 7 -13.64 22.84 -5.43
CA SER A 7 -13.58 21.54 -4.74
C SER A 7 -12.17 20.94 -4.65
N SER A 8 -11.18 21.43 -5.42
CA SER A 8 -9.85 20.80 -5.44
C SER A 8 -9.07 21.07 -4.16
N TRP A 9 -9.06 22.31 -3.66
CA TRP A 9 -8.25 22.69 -2.48
C TRP A 9 -8.69 22.00 -1.19
N LEU A 10 -10.00 21.84 -0.96
CA LEU A 10 -10.54 21.09 0.17
C LEU A 10 -10.10 19.62 0.15
N SER A 11 -10.05 18.99 -1.02
CA SER A 11 -9.55 17.62 -1.15
C SER A 11 -8.08 17.50 -0.79
N TRP A 12 -7.25 18.49 -1.13
CA TRP A 12 -5.84 18.52 -0.74
C TRP A 12 -5.64 18.72 0.76
N LEU A 13 -6.47 19.55 1.40
CA LEU A 13 -6.43 19.75 2.86
C LEU A 13 -6.91 18.53 3.65
N LEU A 14 -7.88 17.78 3.12
CA LEU A 14 -8.42 16.59 3.78
C LEU A 14 -7.60 15.33 3.52
N LEU A 15 -6.77 15.31 2.48
CA LEU A 15 -5.90 14.17 2.13
C LEU A 15 -4.99 13.68 3.27
N PRO A 16 -4.30 14.55 4.04
CA PRO A 16 -3.43 14.10 5.13
C PRO A 16 -4.19 13.66 6.40
N VAL A 17 -5.49 13.93 6.51
CA VAL A 17 -6.25 13.69 7.74
C VAL A 17 -6.35 12.19 8.10
N PRO A 18 -6.71 11.27 7.19
CA PRO A 18 -6.78 9.85 7.53
C PRO A 18 -5.41 9.24 7.91
N PRO A 19 -4.31 9.49 7.17
CA PRO A 19 -2.97 9.08 7.62
C PRO A 19 -2.61 9.61 9.01
N PHE A 20 -2.91 10.87 9.29
CA PHE A 20 -2.65 11.47 10.60
C PHE A 20 -3.46 10.77 11.71
N LEU A 21 -4.72 10.43 11.45
CA LEU A 21 -5.54 9.66 12.39
C LEU A 21 -4.94 8.29 12.71
N LEU A 22 -4.44 7.56 11.71
CA LEU A 22 -3.77 6.27 11.93
C LEU A 22 -2.58 6.44 12.88
N VAL A 23 -1.73 7.44 12.64
CA VAL A 23 -0.55 7.69 13.46
C VAL A 23 -0.94 8.08 14.88
N MET A 24 -1.90 9.00 15.03
CA MET A 24 -2.36 9.47 16.34
C MET A 24 -2.98 8.34 17.17
N ILE A 25 -3.89 7.56 16.58
CA ILE A 25 -4.56 6.46 17.29
C ILE A 25 -3.56 5.35 17.63
N GLY A 26 -2.70 4.99 16.68
CA GLY A 26 -1.70 3.95 16.90
C GLY A 26 -0.64 4.33 17.93
N PHE A 27 -0.22 5.58 17.96
CA PHE A 27 0.68 6.07 19.00
C PHE A 27 0.03 6.08 20.39
N VAL A 28 -1.27 6.30 20.49
CA VAL A 28 -1.96 6.26 21.79
C VAL A 28 -2.22 4.82 22.26
N LEU A 29 -2.57 3.92 21.36
CA LEU A 29 -3.07 2.58 21.72
C LEU A 29 -2.05 1.45 21.55
N PHE A 30 -1.05 1.59 20.68
CA PHE A 30 -0.26 0.47 20.13
C PHE A 30 1.26 0.70 20.12
N VAL A 31 1.80 1.55 21.01
CA VAL A 31 3.26 1.82 21.10
C VAL A 31 4.12 0.59 21.45
N SER A 32 3.53 -0.45 22.04
CA SER A 32 4.25 -1.63 22.52
C SER A 32 3.86 -2.97 21.88
N THR A 33 3.10 -2.96 20.79
CA THR A 33 2.62 -4.20 20.16
C THR A 33 3.57 -4.80 19.13
N GLY A 34 3.50 -6.12 18.93
CA GLY A 34 4.19 -6.83 17.84
C GLY A 34 5.71 -6.94 17.95
N ARG A 35 6.29 -6.56 19.10
CA ARG A 35 7.75 -6.48 19.26
C ARG A 35 8.46 -7.81 19.06
N ASP A 36 7.96 -8.88 19.68
CA ASP A 36 8.65 -10.18 19.68
C ASP A 36 8.76 -10.76 18.26
N ASP A 37 7.63 -10.87 17.55
CA ASP A 37 7.58 -11.40 16.20
C ASP A 37 8.44 -10.59 15.21
N SER A 38 8.52 -9.27 15.38
CA SER A 38 9.28 -8.41 14.46
C SER A 38 10.79 -8.69 14.43
N HIS A 39 11.35 -9.28 15.49
CA HIS A 39 12.77 -9.64 15.54
C HIS A 39 13.16 -10.69 14.49
N ILE A 40 12.21 -11.51 14.04
CA ILE A 40 12.44 -12.48 12.95
C ILE A 40 12.82 -11.79 11.63
N SER A 41 12.35 -10.56 11.41
CA SER A 41 12.71 -9.73 10.25
C SER A 41 13.90 -8.82 10.53
N TYR A 42 14.10 -8.40 11.79
CA TYR A 42 15.19 -7.51 12.15
C TYR A 42 16.55 -8.18 12.07
N TRP A 43 16.65 -9.44 12.48
CA TRP A 43 17.93 -10.16 12.42
C TRP A 43 18.45 -10.33 10.98
N PRO A 44 17.67 -10.83 10.01
CA PRO A 44 18.05 -10.84 8.60
C PRO A 44 18.44 -9.47 8.05
N ALA A 45 17.71 -8.41 8.42
CA ALA A 45 18.04 -7.06 7.96
C ALA A 45 19.38 -6.58 8.54
N TYR A 46 19.63 -6.88 9.81
CA TYR A 46 20.90 -6.59 10.48
C TYR A 46 22.07 -7.33 9.84
N THR A 47 21.95 -8.65 9.63
CA THR A 47 23.03 -9.46 9.06
C THR A 47 23.30 -9.10 7.61
N LEU A 48 22.25 -8.84 6.82
CA LEU A 48 22.40 -8.32 5.46
C LEU A 48 23.16 -6.98 5.43
N THR A 49 22.89 -6.09 6.39
CA THR A 49 23.55 -4.77 6.47
C THR A 49 25.02 -4.87 6.89
N HIS A 50 25.36 -5.77 7.82
CA HIS A 50 26.69 -5.84 8.43
C HIS A 50 27.63 -6.86 7.78
N PHE A 51 27.08 -7.98 7.30
CA PHE A 51 27.83 -9.10 6.73
C PHE A 51 27.62 -9.25 5.22
N GLY A 52 26.61 -8.59 4.64
CA GLY A 52 26.26 -8.75 3.22
C GLY A 52 25.51 -10.04 2.90
N GLU A 53 25.19 -10.84 3.91
CA GLU A 53 24.54 -12.15 3.78
C GLU A 53 23.46 -12.33 4.86
N ILE A 54 22.40 -13.08 4.53
CA ILE A 54 21.34 -13.43 5.49
C ILE A 54 21.72 -14.75 6.17
N VAL A 55 22.22 -14.63 7.40
CA VAL A 55 22.74 -15.77 8.19
C VAL A 55 22.17 -15.83 9.60
N ASN A 56 22.20 -17.01 10.22
CA ASN A 56 21.82 -17.22 11.63
C ASN A 56 22.93 -16.77 12.60
N HIS A 57 22.69 -16.96 13.89
CA HIS A 57 23.69 -16.66 14.94
C HIS A 57 24.97 -17.51 14.84
N SER A 58 24.92 -18.65 14.16
CA SER A 58 26.05 -19.54 13.89
C SER A 58 26.78 -19.20 12.58
N GLY A 59 26.28 -18.21 11.80
CA GLY A 59 26.83 -17.85 10.49
C GLY A 59 26.36 -18.73 9.33
N GLU A 60 25.34 -19.57 9.51
CA GLU A 60 24.80 -20.43 8.46
C GLU A 60 23.66 -19.73 7.73
N SER A 61 23.50 -19.99 6.43
CA SER A 61 22.39 -19.45 5.64
C SER A 61 21.04 -19.93 6.18
N ILE A 62 20.06 -19.01 6.25
CA ILE A 62 18.70 -19.30 6.73
C ILE A 62 17.71 -19.29 5.56
N GLU A 63 16.79 -20.25 5.55
CA GLU A 63 15.54 -20.12 4.80
C GLU A 63 14.64 -19.07 5.45
N GLN A 64 14.45 -17.95 4.75
CA GLN A 64 13.72 -16.81 5.28
C GLN A 64 12.21 -17.11 5.37
N SER A 65 11.61 -16.92 6.55
CA SER A 65 10.16 -17.03 6.75
C SER A 65 9.40 -15.72 6.44
N SER A 66 10.09 -14.58 6.45
CA SER A 66 9.54 -13.26 6.20
C SER A 66 9.61 -12.83 4.73
N SER A 67 8.97 -11.71 4.40
CA SER A 67 9.11 -11.07 3.07
C SER A 67 10.53 -10.57 2.81
N LEU A 68 11.20 -11.09 1.77
CA LEU A 68 12.54 -10.64 1.35
C LEU A 68 12.56 -9.14 1.03
N LEU A 69 11.51 -8.62 0.37
CA LEU A 69 11.42 -7.20 0.04
C LEU A 69 11.42 -6.32 1.30
N PHE A 70 10.72 -6.75 2.36
CA PHE A 70 10.70 -6.02 3.62
C PHE A 70 12.08 -6.00 4.28
N VAL A 71 12.77 -7.15 4.31
CA VAL A 71 14.13 -7.27 4.85
C VAL A 71 15.11 -6.37 4.11
N VAL A 72 15.05 -6.35 2.77
CA VAL A 72 15.91 -5.47 1.96
C VAL A 72 15.63 -4.00 2.22
N ILE A 73 14.36 -3.59 2.28
CA ILE A 73 13.99 -2.21 2.58
C ILE A 73 14.51 -1.82 3.98
N LEU A 74 14.30 -2.67 4.97
CA LEU A 74 14.74 -2.40 6.33
C LEU A 74 16.26 -2.34 6.43
N ALA A 75 16.99 -3.23 5.75
CA ALA A 75 18.45 -3.21 5.67
C ALA A 75 18.97 -1.90 5.03
N LEU A 76 18.34 -1.44 3.95
CA LEU A 76 18.68 -0.16 3.32
C LEU A 76 18.44 1.02 4.28
N VAL A 77 17.30 1.04 4.98
CA VAL A 77 17.01 2.10 5.95
C VAL A 77 18.00 2.05 7.12
N LEU A 78 18.33 0.86 7.63
CA LEU A 78 19.36 0.64 8.66
C LEU A 78 20.72 1.18 8.23
N HIS A 79 21.13 0.84 7.00
CA HIS A 79 22.42 1.26 6.44
C HIS A 79 22.54 2.79 6.38
N VAL A 80 21.45 3.49 6.09
CA VAL A 80 21.45 4.95 5.93
C VAL A 80 21.25 5.71 7.25
N SER A 81 20.59 5.13 8.25
CA SER A 81 20.04 5.90 9.38
C SER A 81 20.85 5.84 10.68
N GLU A 82 21.94 5.08 10.78
CA GLU A 82 22.71 4.82 12.03
C GLU A 82 21.86 4.34 13.24
N ALA A 83 20.55 4.14 13.04
CA ALA A 83 19.60 3.79 14.06
C ALA A 83 19.46 2.27 14.20
N THR A 84 18.80 1.84 15.28
CA THR A 84 18.63 0.40 15.55
C THR A 84 17.40 -0.16 14.84
N ALA A 85 17.44 -1.45 14.49
CA ALA A 85 16.32 -2.12 13.82
C ALA A 85 15.00 -2.04 14.62
N PRO A 86 14.99 -2.20 15.95
CA PRO A 86 13.76 -2.03 16.75
C PRO A 86 13.16 -0.62 16.71
N SER A 87 13.96 0.41 16.40
CA SER A 87 13.44 1.78 16.22
C SER A 87 12.88 1.98 14.81
N LEU A 88 13.54 1.43 13.80
CA LEU A 88 13.20 1.66 12.40
C LEU A 88 12.08 0.76 11.89
N GLY A 89 11.99 -0.49 12.36
CA GLY A 89 10.98 -1.45 11.93
C GLY A 89 9.55 -0.89 12.03
N PRO A 90 9.12 -0.38 13.20
CA PRO A 90 7.81 0.24 13.35
C PRO A 90 7.64 1.47 12.45
N MET A 91 8.67 2.29 12.26
CA MET A 91 8.60 3.45 11.35
C MET A 91 8.35 3.03 9.91
N VAL A 92 9.03 1.99 9.44
CA VAL A 92 8.82 1.42 8.09
C VAL A 92 7.41 0.85 7.97
N SER A 93 6.91 0.13 8.99
CA SER A 93 5.54 -0.39 8.97
C SER A 93 4.48 0.72 8.98
N VAL A 94 4.66 1.77 9.80
CA VAL A 94 3.76 2.94 9.82
C VAL A 94 3.76 3.64 8.46
N PHE A 95 4.93 3.81 7.86
CA PHE A 95 5.06 4.38 6.52
C PHE A 95 4.24 3.60 5.48
N PHE A 96 4.37 2.26 5.44
CA PHE A 96 3.56 1.46 4.53
C PHE A 96 2.08 1.38 4.93
N GLY A 97 1.74 1.54 6.21
CA GLY A 97 0.35 1.70 6.67
C GLY A 97 -0.29 2.97 6.11
N ILE A 98 0.45 4.09 6.13
CA ILE A 98 0.04 5.35 5.49
C ILE A 98 -0.15 5.16 3.98
N LEU A 99 0.82 4.54 3.30
CA LEU A 99 0.71 4.28 1.86
C LEU A 99 -0.48 3.36 1.53
N SER A 100 -0.79 2.40 2.40
CA SER A 100 -1.97 1.53 2.26
C SER A 100 -3.27 2.32 2.30
N ILE A 101 -3.41 3.30 3.20
CA ILE A 101 -4.59 4.20 3.22
C ILE A 101 -4.70 4.97 1.91
N LEU A 102 -3.59 5.55 1.44
CA LEU A 102 -3.57 6.36 0.22
C LEU A 102 -3.91 5.52 -1.03
N VAL A 103 -3.38 4.30 -1.12
CA VAL A 103 -3.68 3.42 -2.25
C VAL A 103 -5.14 2.93 -2.20
N THR A 104 -5.69 2.64 -1.02
CA THR A 104 -7.12 2.29 -0.89
C THR A 104 -8.01 3.45 -1.32
N GLN A 105 -7.70 4.68 -0.90
CA GLN A 105 -8.44 5.87 -1.35
C GLN A 105 -8.42 6.00 -2.87
N ARG A 106 -7.24 5.81 -3.49
CA ARG A 106 -7.09 5.86 -4.95
C ARG A 106 -7.85 4.75 -5.65
N LEU A 107 -7.81 3.53 -5.12
CA LEU A 107 -8.54 2.38 -5.64
C LEU A 107 -10.05 2.65 -5.64
N VAL A 108 -10.60 3.11 -4.51
CA VAL A 108 -12.01 3.46 -4.40
C VAL A 108 -12.36 4.65 -5.29
N ALA A 109 -11.44 5.61 -5.48
CA ALA A 109 -11.68 6.74 -6.37
C ALA A 109 -11.84 6.33 -7.84
N VAL A 110 -11.21 5.23 -8.27
CA VAL A 110 -11.38 4.69 -9.63
C VAL A 110 -12.76 4.05 -9.81
N ILE A 111 -13.33 3.46 -8.75
CA ILE A 111 -14.61 2.72 -8.81
C ILE A 111 -15.79 3.65 -8.50
N VAL A 112 -15.75 4.33 -7.35
CA VAL A 112 -16.80 5.23 -6.86
C VAL A 112 -16.15 6.50 -6.24
N PRO A 113 -15.87 7.54 -7.06
CA PRO A 113 -15.15 8.74 -6.63
C PRO A 113 -15.72 9.40 -5.36
N ARG A 114 -17.05 9.40 -5.22
CA ARG A 114 -17.78 10.11 -4.15
C ARG A 114 -17.49 9.60 -2.75
N ILE A 115 -17.10 8.32 -2.60
CA ILE A 115 -16.89 7.70 -1.28
C ILE A 115 -15.42 7.43 -0.98
N SER A 116 -14.50 7.80 -1.89
CA SER A 116 -13.06 7.54 -1.74
C SER A 116 -12.47 8.05 -0.42
N LEU A 117 -12.83 9.27 -0.03
CA LEU A 117 -12.37 9.86 1.23
C LEU A 117 -12.96 9.13 2.45
N ALA A 118 -14.24 8.75 2.40
CA ALA A 118 -14.87 7.99 3.48
C ALA A 118 -14.19 6.62 3.67
N ALA A 119 -13.81 5.95 2.57
CA ALA A 119 -13.05 4.70 2.62
C ALA A 119 -11.68 4.90 3.30
N ALA A 120 -10.98 6.00 3.02
CA ALA A 120 -9.72 6.33 3.69
C ALA A 120 -9.91 6.48 5.21
N PHE A 121 -10.98 7.16 5.65
CA PHE A 121 -11.32 7.30 7.07
C PHE A 121 -11.59 5.93 7.72
N ILE A 122 -12.40 5.09 7.08
CA ILE A 122 -12.73 3.73 7.59
C ILE A 122 -11.46 2.89 7.77
N ILE A 123 -10.54 2.91 6.81
CA ILE A 123 -9.28 2.17 6.92
C ILE A 123 -8.38 2.77 8.01
N SER A 124 -8.30 4.10 8.11
CA SER A 124 -7.47 4.76 9.13
C SER A 124 -7.91 4.55 10.57
N THR A 125 -9.18 4.19 10.80
CA THR A 125 -9.73 3.87 12.13
C THR A 125 -9.89 2.37 12.37
N SER A 126 -9.53 1.53 11.38
CA SER A 126 -9.57 0.07 11.52
C SER A 126 -8.51 -0.39 12.51
N VAL A 127 -8.94 -0.99 13.62
CA VAL A 127 -8.05 -1.47 14.69
C VAL A 127 -6.99 -2.42 14.15
N TYR A 128 -7.33 -3.30 13.21
CA TYR A 128 -6.37 -4.23 12.61
C TYR A 128 -5.30 -3.50 11.80
N VAL A 129 -5.68 -2.52 10.97
CA VAL A 129 -4.74 -1.76 10.15
C VAL A 129 -3.81 -0.96 11.04
N ILE A 130 -4.35 -0.32 12.08
CA ILE A 130 -3.55 0.44 13.05
C ILE A 130 -2.59 -0.51 13.79
N TYR A 131 -3.07 -1.62 14.36
CA TYR A 131 -2.25 -2.58 15.09
C TYR A 131 -1.06 -3.07 14.26
N TRP A 132 -1.32 -3.53 13.03
CA TRP A 132 -0.27 -4.02 12.14
C TRP A 132 0.66 -2.94 11.61
N SER A 133 0.21 -1.69 11.55
CA SER A 133 1.08 -0.55 11.20
C SER A 133 2.11 -0.26 12.28
N PHE A 134 1.85 -0.64 13.53
CA PHE A 134 2.78 -0.41 14.65
C PHE A 134 3.56 -1.66 15.06
N SER A 135 3.33 -2.82 14.41
CA SER A 135 4.03 -4.07 14.76
C SER A 135 5.48 -4.13 14.29
N GLY A 136 5.86 -3.31 13.31
CA GLY A 136 7.19 -3.40 12.68
C GLY A 136 7.38 -4.61 11.75
N MET A 137 6.30 -5.23 11.31
CA MET A 137 6.30 -6.37 10.39
C MET A 137 5.91 -5.97 8.96
N GLU A 138 6.11 -6.89 8.01
CA GLU A 138 5.85 -6.69 6.58
C GLU A 138 4.37 -6.58 6.19
N THR A 139 3.43 -6.83 7.11
CA THR A 139 1.99 -6.87 6.82
C THR A 139 1.48 -5.63 6.11
N THR A 140 1.94 -4.44 6.52
CA THR A 140 1.57 -3.17 5.89
C THR A 140 2.18 -2.98 4.51
N LEU A 141 3.41 -3.45 4.31
CA LEU A 141 4.03 -3.48 2.98
C LEU A 141 3.22 -4.39 2.05
N THR A 142 2.82 -5.57 2.52
CA THR A 142 1.97 -6.50 1.76
C THR A 142 0.61 -5.90 1.43
N ALA A 143 -0.03 -5.20 2.37
CA ALA A 143 -1.29 -4.49 2.12
C ALA A 143 -1.13 -3.41 1.05
N PHE A 144 -0.06 -2.62 1.15
CA PHE A 144 0.26 -1.58 0.17
C PHE A 144 0.50 -2.16 -1.23
N THR A 145 1.39 -3.15 -1.35
CA THR A 145 1.73 -3.74 -2.65
C THR A 145 0.54 -4.46 -3.29
N SER A 146 -0.30 -5.11 -2.49
CA SER A 146 -1.55 -5.73 -2.97
C SER A 146 -2.52 -4.68 -3.50
N GLY A 147 -2.74 -3.59 -2.76
CA GLY A 147 -3.60 -2.48 -3.21
C GLY A 147 -3.03 -1.81 -4.48
N TRP A 148 -1.72 -1.64 -4.54
CA TRP A 148 -1.04 -1.09 -5.71
C TRP A 148 -1.14 -1.98 -6.94
N LEU A 149 -1.02 -3.30 -6.76
CA LEU A 149 -1.20 -4.29 -7.82
C LEU A 149 -2.62 -4.22 -8.39
N LEU A 150 -3.64 -4.18 -7.52
CA LEU A 150 -5.04 -4.05 -7.96
C LEU A 150 -5.27 -2.75 -8.74
N LEU A 151 -4.73 -1.64 -8.24
CA LEU A 151 -4.82 -0.35 -8.92
C LEU A 151 -4.15 -0.39 -10.30
N SER A 152 -2.97 -1.01 -10.39
CA SER A 152 -2.23 -1.18 -11.64
C SER A 152 -2.97 -2.08 -12.62
N PHE A 153 -3.59 -3.15 -12.13
CA PHE A 153 -4.39 -4.07 -12.93
C PHE A 153 -5.65 -3.39 -13.50
N LEU A 154 -6.36 -2.60 -12.69
CA LEU A 154 -7.49 -1.79 -13.17
C LEU A 154 -7.05 -0.78 -14.23
N ALA A 155 -5.90 -0.11 -14.03
CA ALA A 155 -5.36 0.81 -15.02
C ALA A 155 -5.01 0.10 -16.34
N TYR A 156 -4.48 -1.13 -16.26
CA TYR A 156 -4.21 -1.96 -17.44
C TYR A 156 -5.50 -2.33 -18.18
N LEU A 157 -6.54 -2.81 -17.48
CA LEU A 157 -7.83 -3.16 -18.08
C LEU A 157 -8.50 -1.94 -18.74
N ASN A 158 -8.41 -0.77 -18.11
CA ASN A 158 -8.99 0.46 -18.66
C ASN A 158 -8.26 0.95 -19.93
N ARG A 159 -6.97 0.61 -20.13
CA ARG A 159 -6.24 0.92 -21.37
C ARG A 159 -6.64 0.01 -22.54
N GLY A 160 -7.10 -1.21 -22.25
CA GLY A 160 -7.59 -2.17 -23.26
C GLY A 160 -9.01 -1.89 -23.74
N TYR A 161 -9.75 -0.99 -23.08
CA TYR A 161 -11.08 -0.56 -23.48
C TYR A 161 -11.00 0.55 -24.54
N THR A 162 -10.74 0.19 -25.79
CA THR A 162 -11.17 1.02 -26.93
C THR A 162 -12.66 0.79 -27.14
N PRO A 163 -13.53 1.83 -27.03
CA PRO A 163 -14.93 1.70 -27.38
C PRO A 163 -15.04 1.22 -28.83
N CYS A 164 -15.79 0.15 -29.09
CA CYS A 164 -16.00 -0.38 -30.44
C CYS A 164 -16.82 0.56 -31.35
N GLY A 165 -17.05 1.81 -30.94
CA GLY A 165 -17.90 2.79 -31.62
C GLY A 165 -17.19 3.70 -32.63
N GLU A 166 -15.86 3.67 -32.73
CA GLU A 166 -15.11 4.50 -33.70
C GLU A 166 -14.48 3.72 -34.86
N TYR A 167 -14.77 2.42 -35.00
CA TYR A 167 -14.43 1.73 -36.23
C TYR A 167 -15.46 2.09 -37.30
N GLY A 168 -15.05 2.98 -38.21
CA GLY A 168 -15.77 3.24 -39.46
C GLY A 168 -16.11 1.93 -40.18
N SER A 169 -17.22 1.94 -40.91
CA SER A 169 -17.96 0.79 -41.46
C SER A 169 -17.23 -0.12 -42.47
N GLY A 170 -15.91 -0.26 -42.41
CA GLY A 170 -15.13 -1.03 -43.38
C GLY A 170 -13.96 -1.84 -42.83
N SER A 171 -13.63 -1.76 -41.55
CA SER A 171 -12.49 -2.50 -40.96
C SER A 171 -12.96 -3.54 -39.94
N PRO A 172 -12.46 -4.79 -39.99
CA PRO A 172 -12.80 -5.80 -38.99
C PRO A 172 -12.32 -5.35 -37.62
N PRO A 173 -13.12 -5.52 -36.55
CA PRO A 173 -12.73 -5.14 -35.21
C PRO A 173 -11.50 -5.95 -34.78
N PRO A 174 -10.60 -5.38 -33.96
CA PRO A 174 -9.53 -6.15 -33.35
C PRO A 174 -10.13 -7.28 -32.48
N ALA A 175 -9.43 -8.42 -32.41
CA ALA A 175 -9.87 -9.66 -31.77
C ALA A 175 -10.24 -9.54 -30.27
N PHE A 176 -10.07 -8.38 -29.65
CA PHE A 176 -10.34 -8.08 -28.24
C PHE A 176 -11.26 -6.87 -28.03
N CYS A 177 -12.25 -6.68 -28.92
CA CYS A 177 -13.31 -5.70 -28.67
C CYS A 177 -14.41 -6.33 -27.80
N TRP A 178 -14.36 -6.09 -26.48
CA TRP A 178 -15.42 -6.52 -25.56
C TRP A 178 -16.53 -5.47 -25.55
N CYS A 179 -17.58 -5.69 -26.36
CA CYS A 179 -18.83 -4.95 -26.21
C CYS A 179 -19.45 -5.39 -24.88
N GLY A 180 -19.35 -4.54 -23.86
CA GLY A 180 -19.94 -4.80 -22.56
C GLY A 180 -21.44 -5.11 -22.62
N PRO A 181 -22.01 -5.73 -21.59
CA PRO A 181 -23.43 -6.05 -21.54
C PRO A 181 -24.24 -4.77 -21.75
N ASN A 182 -25.13 -4.82 -22.73
CA ASN A 182 -26.02 -3.74 -23.13
C ASN A 182 -26.75 -3.18 -21.88
N PRO A 183 -26.67 -1.87 -21.56
CA PRO A 183 -27.28 -1.30 -20.36
C PRO A 183 -28.83 -1.30 -20.39
N SER A 184 -29.47 -1.85 -21.42
CA SER A 184 -30.93 -1.97 -21.53
C SER A 184 -31.56 -3.05 -20.62
N TRP A 185 -30.82 -3.61 -19.66
CA TRP A 185 -31.28 -4.69 -18.77
C TRP A 185 -31.32 -4.29 -17.28
N TRP A 186 -31.27 -2.97 -16.98
CA TRP A 186 -31.52 -2.42 -15.64
C TRP A 186 -32.53 -1.28 -15.72
#